data_AF-A0A2T0A8Z9-F1
#
_entry.id   AF-A0A2T0A8Z9-F1
#
_cell.length_a   1.000
_cell.length_b   1.000
_cell.length_c   1.000
_cell.angle_alpha   90.00
_cell.angle_beta   90.00
_cell.angle_gamma   90.00
#
_symmetry.space_group_name_H-M   'P 1'
#
loop_
_entity.id
_entity.type
_entity.pdbx_description
1 polymer ?
#
loop_
_entity_poly.entity_id
_entity_poly.type
_entity_poly.pdbx_seq_one_letter_code
_entity_poly.pdbx_strand_id
1 'polypeptide(L)'
;MSRSLARLAAIVPALAVPSAKNTSRPFSTSAAGPSPLTFPASMGSFSSAASQGRHDGAEILDTPSEWRAALSALPSLSELSNVLPTIFLAHGSPMLIHPPHLANARSGPLLSIQGPEGPLVAFLKDLGPALMEKYKPRAIVVLSAHWETEGGGVVTDYGDENPLLFDYYGFPKELYEVTFKSRGDKAIAERVVQVLKEGGIESARLTNKLEPRGEDGRGFMGPGLDHGVFVPFKLMFNNEAPVPIIQVRLASSSIFVSSTLVSR
;
A
#
# COMPACT_ATOMS: atom_id res chain seq x y z
N MET A 1 -10.37 21.24 -29.61
CA MET A 1 -10.91 21.05 -28.25
C MET A 1 -11.06 19.56 -28.01
N SER A 2 -10.69 19.08 -26.82
CA SER A 2 -10.54 17.66 -26.39
C SER A 2 -9.10 17.12 -26.49
N ARG A 3 -8.68 16.44 -25.40
CA ARG A 3 -7.34 15.93 -25.00
C ARG A 3 -6.57 16.79 -23.99
N SER A 4 -7.02 16.80 -22.72
CA SER A 4 -6.14 17.08 -21.57
C SER A 4 -6.62 16.43 -20.27
N LEU A 5 -7.16 15.21 -20.33
CA LEU A 5 -7.60 14.44 -19.16
C LEU A 5 -7.01 13.04 -19.25
N ALA A 6 -5.73 12.90 -18.90
CA ALA A 6 -5.08 11.64 -18.53
C ALA A 6 -3.60 11.91 -18.20
N ARG A 7 -3.31 12.45 -17.01
CA ARG A 7 -1.97 12.38 -16.41
C ARG A 7 -2.08 12.31 -14.89
N LEU A 8 -2.25 11.11 -14.38
CA LEU A 8 -1.72 10.75 -13.07
C LEU A 8 -1.12 9.36 -13.21
N ALA A 9 0.20 9.32 -13.37
CA ALA A 9 0.96 8.08 -13.48
C ALA A 9 0.96 7.36 -12.13
N ALA A 10 0.84 6.03 -12.16
CA ALA A 10 1.07 5.20 -10.99
C ALA A 10 2.53 5.37 -10.53
N ILE A 11 2.75 5.96 -9.36
CA ILE A 11 4.08 6.04 -8.76
C ILE A 11 4.30 4.72 -8.01
N VAL A 12 4.90 3.75 -8.69
CA VAL A 12 5.27 2.46 -8.11
C VAL A 12 6.76 2.23 -8.36
N PRO A 13 7.61 2.13 -7.32
CA PRO A 13 8.96 1.62 -7.52
C PRO A 13 8.87 0.19 -8.05
N ALA A 14 9.55 -0.08 -9.18
CA ALA A 14 9.46 -1.36 -9.86
C ALA A 14 10.03 -2.48 -8.97
N LEU A 15 9.19 -3.45 -8.61
CA LEU A 15 9.63 -4.70 -7.98
C LEU A 15 9.59 -5.82 -9.02
N ALA A 16 10.76 -6.26 -9.49
CA ALA A 16 10.85 -7.39 -10.41
C ALA A 16 10.58 -8.71 -9.66
N VAL A 17 9.45 -9.35 -9.97
CA VAL A 17 9.18 -10.75 -9.60
C VAL A 17 9.85 -11.65 -10.65
N PRO A 18 10.59 -12.72 -10.28
CA PRO A 18 11.19 -13.62 -11.26
C PRO A 18 10.12 -14.32 -12.09
N SER A 19 10.13 -14.10 -13.40
CA SER A 19 9.29 -14.81 -14.35
C SER A 19 9.87 -16.19 -14.62
N ALA A 20 9.20 -17.24 -14.12
CA ALA A 20 9.51 -18.62 -14.49
C ALA A 20 8.89 -18.92 -15.86
N LYS A 21 9.71 -18.94 -16.91
CA LYS A 21 9.42 -19.65 -18.15
C LYS A 21 10.64 -20.48 -18.53
N ASN A 22 10.56 -21.81 -18.42
CA ASN A 22 10.55 -22.65 -19.61
C ASN A 22 10.24 -24.15 -19.33
N THR A 23 9.38 -24.68 -20.20
CA THR A 23 9.38 -26.02 -20.83
C THR A 23 9.49 -27.31 -20.00
N SER A 24 8.42 -28.09 -20.15
CA SER A 24 8.25 -29.55 -20.07
C SER A 24 9.46 -30.46 -20.38
N ARG A 25 9.56 -31.52 -19.53
CA ARG A 25 9.99 -32.95 -19.74
C ARG A 25 11.22 -33.40 -18.92
N PRO A 26 11.37 -34.71 -18.62
CA PRO A 26 10.59 -35.53 -17.69
C PRO A 26 11.49 -36.08 -16.54
N PHE A 27 10.88 -36.82 -15.60
CA PHE A 27 11.54 -37.49 -14.47
C PHE A 27 12.79 -38.31 -14.84
N SER A 28 13.87 -38.15 -14.07
CA SER A 28 14.85 -39.23 -13.78
C SER A 28 15.58 -38.94 -12.47
N THR A 29 15.75 -40.00 -11.67
CA THR A 29 16.29 -40.06 -10.31
C THR A 29 17.82 -40.07 -10.27
N SER A 30 18.45 -39.35 -9.33
CA SER A 30 19.66 -39.82 -8.62
C SER A 30 20.05 -38.85 -7.49
N ALA A 31 20.50 -39.42 -6.36
CA ALA A 31 20.91 -38.76 -5.14
C ALA A 31 22.39 -38.31 -5.18
N ALA A 32 22.70 -37.10 -4.68
CA ALA A 32 24.01 -36.70 -4.18
C ALA A 32 23.89 -35.43 -3.30
N GLY A 33 24.57 -35.41 -2.14
CA GLY A 33 24.42 -34.40 -1.08
C GLY A 33 24.96 -32.99 -1.40
N PRO A 34 24.71 -31.99 -0.53
CA PRO A 34 25.01 -30.60 -0.84
C PRO A 34 26.46 -30.24 -0.48
N SER A 35 27.22 -29.78 -1.47
CA SER A 35 28.44 -28.97 -1.27
C SER A 35 28.07 -27.48 -1.26
N PRO A 36 28.76 -26.63 -0.47
CA PRO A 36 28.43 -25.21 -0.34
C PRO A 36 28.85 -24.43 -1.59
N LEU A 37 27.90 -23.72 -2.21
CA LEU A 37 28.16 -22.82 -3.34
C LEU A 37 28.72 -21.49 -2.83
N THR A 38 30.00 -21.25 -3.07
CA THR A 38 30.65 -19.94 -3.02
C THR A 38 30.25 -19.10 -4.24
N PHE A 39 29.76 -17.87 -4.03
CA PHE A 39 29.50 -16.89 -5.09
C PHE A 39 30.65 -15.87 -5.18
N PRO A 40 31.06 -15.44 -6.40
CA PRO A 40 32.12 -14.45 -6.56
C PRO A 40 31.63 -13.04 -6.22
N ALA A 41 32.46 -12.30 -5.48
CA ALA A 41 32.29 -10.87 -5.21
C ALA A 41 32.67 -10.06 -6.46
N SER A 42 31.69 -9.70 -7.27
CA SER A 42 31.84 -8.69 -8.32
C SER A 42 30.51 -7.95 -8.44
N MET A 43 30.43 -6.79 -7.78
CA MET A 43 29.32 -5.85 -7.92
C MET A 43 29.40 -5.18 -9.29
N GLY A 44 28.62 -5.70 -10.25
CA GLY A 44 28.23 -4.97 -11.43
C GLY A 44 27.11 -3.98 -11.11
N SER A 45 27.23 -2.75 -11.60
CA SER A 45 26.19 -1.73 -11.58
C SER A 45 24.87 -2.28 -12.13
N PHE A 46 23.83 -2.37 -11.30
CA PHE A 46 22.48 -2.72 -11.75
C PHE A 46 21.85 -1.51 -12.44
N SER A 47 22.00 -1.42 -13.75
CA SER A 47 21.20 -0.53 -14.59
C SER A 47 19.84 -1.18 -14.81
N SER A 48 18.76 -0.48 -14.46
CA SER A 48 17.39 -0.87 -14.69
C SER A 48 17.12 -0.95 -16.20
N ALA A 49 17.17 -2.17 -16.75
CA ALA A 49 16.71 -2.47 -18.10
C ALA A 49 15.17 -2.41 -18.22
N ALA A 50 14.45 -1.84 -17.24
CA ALA A 50 12.99 -1.73 -17.23
C ALA A 50 12.45 -0.47 -17.94
N SER A 51 13.32 0.40 -18.45
CA SER A 51 12.95 1.71 -19.02
C SER A 51 12.61 1.69 -20.51
N GLN A 52 12.89 0.62 -21.26
CA GLN A 52 12.55 0.57 -22.67
C GLN A 52 11.18 -0.07 -22.88
N GLY A 53 10.13 0.77 -22.89
CA GLY A 53 8.88 0.45 -23.60
C GLY A 53 7.63 0.13 -22.78
N ARG A 54 7.34 0.85 -21.69
CA ARG A 54 5.98 0.82 -21.13
C ARG A 54 5.09 1.84 -21.84
N HIS A 55 4.09 1.35 -22.57
CA HIS A 55 3.12 2.18 -23.31
C HIS A 55 1.92 2.64 -22.44
N ASP A 56 1.95 2.36 -21.13
CA ASP A 56 0.89 2.68 -20.17
C ASP A 56 1.03 4.07 -19.53
N GLY A 57 2.12 4.79 -19.83
CA GLY A 57 2.41 6.10 -19.26
C GLY A 57 2.92 6.07 -17.81
N ALA A 58 3.28 4.89 -17.28
CA ALA A 58 3.91 4.77 -15.98
C ALA A 58 5.39 5.19 -16.07
N GLU A 59 5.76 6.20 -15.28
CA GLU A 59 7.16 6.62 -15.12
C GLU A 59 7.83 5.81 -14.00
N ILE A 60 9.08 5.43 -14.22
CA ILE A 60 9.91 4.76 -13.21
C ILE A 60 10.78 5.82 -12.56
N LEU A 61 10.62 6.01 -11.25
CA LEU A 61 11.42 6.94 -10.45
C LEU A 61 12.21 6.09 -9.44
N ASP A 62 13.50 5.87 -9.73
CA ASP A 62 14.33 4.93 -8.99
C ASP A 62 15.20 5.63 -7.92
N THR A 63 15.28 6.96 -7.95
CA THR A 63 16.14 7.75 -7.04
C THR A 63 15.40 8.81 -6.23
N PRO A 64 15.88 9.13 -4.99
CA PRO A 64 15.28 10.17 -4.17
C PRO A 64 15.14 11.54 -4.83
N SER A 65 16.10 11.90 -5.67
CA SER A 65 16.04 13.14 -6.45
C SER A 65 14.87 13.13 -7.43
N GLU A 66 14.63 12.03 -8.13
CA GLU A 66 13.58 11.92 -9.16
C GLU A 66 12.19 11.99 -8.55
N TRP A 67 11.90 11.18 -7.52
CA TRP A 67 10.56 11.21 -6.93
C TRP A 67 10.29 12.51 -6.17
N ARG A 68 11.28 13.12 -5.52
CA ARG A 68 11.08 14.44 -4.88
C ARG A 68 10.80 15.52 -5.90
N ALA A 69 11.48 15.51 -7.04
CA ALA A 69 11.17 16.42 -8.13
C ALA A 69 9.73 16.22 -8.64
N ALA A 70 9.31 14.96 -8.85
CA ALA A 70 7.93 14.64 -9.24
C ALA A 70 6.89 15.07 -8.19
N LEU A 71 7.16 14.85 -6.90
CA LEU A 71 6.29 15.30 -5.80
C LEU A 71 6.17 16.83 -5.75
N SER A 72 7.26 17.56 -5.97
CA SER A 72 7.23 19.03 -6.02
C SER A 72 6.42 19.55 -7.23
N ALA A 73 6.45 18.81 -8.34
CA ALA A 73 5.77 19.14 -9.58
C ALA A 73 4.32 18.66 -9.63
N LEU A 74 3.77 18.09 -8.54
CA LEU A 74 2.37 17.72 -8.48
C LEU A 74 1.47 18.92 -8.83
N PRO A 75 0.37 18.72 -9.58
CA PRO A 75 -0.56 19.80 -9.89
C PRO A 75 -1.23 20.33 -8.61
N SER A 76 -1.58 21.59 -8.61
CA SER A 76 -2.45 22.20 -7.60
C SER A 76 -3.88 21.66 -7.70
N LEU A 77 -4.66 21.81 -6.62
CA LEU A 77 -6.09 21.49 -6.67
C LEU A 77 -6.84 22.25 -7.75
N SER A 78 -6.51 23.52 -7.98
CA SER A 78 -7.12 24.32 -9.05
C SER A 78 -6.86 23.72 -10.44
N GLU A 79 -5.66 23.20 -10.68
CA GLU A 79 -5.33 22.52 -11.94
C GLU A 79 -6.06 21.18 -12.08
N LEU A 80 -6.43 20.56 -10.96
CA LEU A 80 -7.24 19.35 -10.89
C LEU A 80 -8.75 19.60 -10.82
N SER A 81 -9.24 20.81 -11.13
CA SER A 81 -10.66 21.17 -11.00
C SER A 81 -11.23 20.92 -9.59
N ASN A 82 -10.39 21.09 -8.57
CA ASN A 82 -10.67 20.84 -7.16
C ASN A 82 -11.03 19.38 -6.82
N VAL A 83 -10.65 18.43 -7.67
CA VAL A 83 -10.75 16.99 -7.41
C VAL A 83 -9.43 16.48 -6.86
N LEU A 84 -9.47 15.80 -5.71
CA LEU A 84 -8.28 15.17 -5.14
C LEU A 84 -7.84 13.98 -6.01
N PRO A 85 -6.53 13.79 -6.21
CA PRO A 85 -6.03 12.66 -6.97
C PRO A 85 -6.24 11.33 -6.20
N THR A 86 -6.54 10.27 -6.94
CA THR A 86 -6.46 8.89 -6.44
C THR A 86 -5.02 8.40 -6.54
N ILE A 87 -4.50 7.82 -5.46
CA ILE A 87 -3.13 7.33 -5.39
C ILE A 87 -3.14 5.83 -5.18
N PHE A 88 -2.39 5.10 -6.02
CA PHE A 88 -2.15 3.68 -5.87
C PHE A 88 -0.84 3.48 -5.13
N LEU A 89 -0.90 2.70 -4.05
CA LEU A 89 0.25 2.51 -3.16
C LEU A 89 0.53 1.02 -2.98
N ALA A 90 1.78 0.63 -3.21
CA ALA A 90 2.24 -0.67 -2.76
C ALA A 90 2.37 -0.64 -1.23
N HIS A 91 1.61 -1.49 -0.54
CA HIS A 91 1.67 -1.57 0.93
C HIS A 91 2.96 -2.19 1.44
N GLY A 92 3.57 -3.07 0.64
CA GLY A 92 4.83 -3.74 0.95
C GLY A 92 4.76 -4.73 2.12
N SER A 93 5.94 -5.13 2.61
CA SER A 93 6.07 -6.12 3.69
C SER A 93 5.92 -5.46 5.07
N PRO A 94 5.40 -6.18 6.09
CA PRO A 94 5.52 -5.75 7.49
C PRO A 94 6.97 -5.45 7.93
N MET A 95 7.99 -6.00 7.24
CA MET A 95 9.41 -5.72 7.52
C MET A 95 9.81 -4.26 7.32
N LEU A 96 9.03 -3.46 6.59
CA LEU A 96 9.33 -2.04 6.35
C LEU A 96 9.38 -1.21 7.65
N ILE A 97 8.68 -1.65 8.69
CA ILE A 97 8.61 -0.96 9.99
C ILE A 97 9.38 -1.71 11.09
N HIS A 98 10.15 -2.73 10.73
CA HIS A 98 10.99 -3.46 11.67
C HIS A 98 12.09 -2.54 12.22
N PRO A 99 12.36 -2.52 13.54
CA PRO A 99 13.43 -1.70 14.08
C PRO A 99 14.77 -2.01 13.39
N PRO A 100 15.47 -1.01 12.81
CA PRO A 100 16.69 -1.25 12.05
C PRO A 100 17.75 -2.03 12.82
N HIS A 101 17.93 -1.71 14.11
CA HIS A 101 18.88 -2.37 15.00
C HIS A 101 18.57 -3.86 15.22
N LEU A 102 17.32 -4.30 15.00
CA LEU A 102 16.91 -5.70 15.07
C LEU A 102 16.85 -6.35 13.69
N ALA A 103 16.71 -5.55 12.62
CA ALA A 103 16.62 -6.03 11.24
C ALA A 103 17.95 -6.66 10.77
N ASN A 104 19.07 -6.16 11.30
CA ASN A 104 20.42 -6.61 10.95
C ASN A 104 20.72 -8.09 11.29
N ALA A 105 19.92 -8.71 12.16
CA ALA A 105 20.07 -10.14 12.48
C ALA A 105 19.58 -11.08 11.34
N ARG A 106 18.84 -10.54 10.34
CA ARG A 106 18.37 -11.26 9.15
C ARG A 106 18.82 -10.55 7.87
N SER A 107 20.11 -10.24 7.79
CA SER A 107 20.72 -9.57 6.64
C SER A 107 20.67 -10.42 5.36
N GLY A 108 20.07 -9.87 4.29
CA GLY A 108 20.07 -10.44 2.95
C GLY A 108 19.55 -9.43 1.90
N PRO A 109 19.79 -9.64 0.60
CA PRO A 109 19.45 -8.68 -0.47
C PRO A 109 17.97 -8.26 -0.52
N LEU A 110 17.07 -9.13 -0.03
CA LEU A 110 15.64 -8.81 0.05
C LEU A 110 15.34 -7.75 1.11
N LEU A 111 16.08 -7.75 2.23
CA LEU A 111 15.87 -6.80 3.33
C LEU A 111 16.41 -5.40 2.98
N SER A 112 17.43 -5.29 2.13
CA SER A 112 17.87 -3.97 1.61
C SER A 112 16.82 -3.29 0.71
N ILE A 113 15.88 -4.07 0.17
CA ILE A 113 14.82 -3.56 -0.73
C ILE A 113 13.50 -3.42 0.02
N GLN A 114 13.14 -4.42 0.85
CA GLN A 114 11.85 -4.51 1.54
C GLN A 114 11.94 -4.32 3.06
N GLY A 115 13.08 -3.87 3.56
CA GLY A 115 13.31 -3.56 4.96
C GLY A 115 13.24 -2.06 5.27
N PRO A 116 13.57 -1.68 6.52
CA PRO A 116 13.36 -0.33 7.04
C PRO A 116 14.22 0.76 6.39
N GLU A 117 15.26 0.36 5.65
CA GLU A 117 16.16 1.25 4.89
C GLU A 117 15.92 1.18 3.38
N GLY A 118 14.89 0.44 2.94
CA GLY A 118 14.59 0.26 1.53
C GLY A 118 14.02 1.52 0.85
N PRO A 119 14.07 1.58 -0.49
CA PRO A 119 13.61 2.74 -1.27
C PRO A 119 12.13 3.05 -1.06
N LEU A 120 11.28 2.03 -0.87
CA LEU A 120 9.86 2.22 -0.57
C LEU A 120 9.66 2.97 0.74
N VAL A 121 10.46 2.71 1.78
CA VAL A 121 10.38 3.44 3.05
C VAL A 121 10.75 4.91 2.86
N ALA A 122 11.84 5.18 2.14
CA ALA A 122 12.27 6.55 1.84
C ALA A 122 11.21 7.31 1.04
N PHE A 123 10.65 6.68 0.02
CA PHE A 123 9.56 7.24 -0.78
C PHE A 123 8.31 7.54 0.06
N LEU A 124 7.85 6.60 0.90
CA LEU A 124 6.67 6.80 1.75
C LEU A 124 6.85 7.96 2.74
N LYS A 125 8.05 8.10 3.31
CA LYS A 125 8.41 9.21 4.21
C LYS A 125 8.37 10.58 3.51
N ASP A 126 8.67 10.62 2.21
CA ASP A 126 8.57 11.85 1.41
C ASP A 126 7.13 12.09 0.91
N LEU A 127 6.42 11.03 0.51
CA LEU A 127 5.08 11.09 -0.08
C LEU A 127 4.04 11.64 0.89
N GLY A 128 3.98 11.12 2.12
CA GLY A 128 2.98 11.52 3.12
C GLY A 128 2.94 13.03 3.38
N PRO A 129 4.05 13.64 3.84
CA PRO A 129 4.14 15.08 4.06
C PRO A 129 3.82 15.90 2.81
N ALA A 130 4.33 15.51 1.64
CA ALA A 130 4.10 16.22 0.39
C ALA A 130 2.60 16.28 0.04
N LEU A 131 1.87 15.18 0.20
CA LEU A 131 0.42 15.15 -0.06
C LEU A 131 -0.36 15.99 0.95
N MET A 132 0.00 15.93 2.24
CA MET A 132 -0.65 16.72 3.28
C MET A 132 -0.45 18.21 3.06
N GLU A 133 0.77 18.64 2.71
CA GLU A 133 1.09 20.02 2.42
C GLU A 133 0.36 20.52 1.16
N LYS A 134 0.42 19.74 0.08
CA LYS A 134 -0.10 20.13 -1.23
C LYS A 134 -1.62 20.20 -1.26
N TYR A 135 -2.29 19.22 -0.65
CA TYR A 135 -3.72 19.01 -0.84
C TYR A 135 -4.56 19.20 0.42
N LYS A 136 -3.96 19.15 1.61
CA LYS A 136 -4.63 19.34 2.91
C LYS A 136 -5.99 18.61 2.98
N PRO A 137 -6.02 17.29 2.71
CA PRO A 137 -7.27 16.55 2.65
C PRO A 137 -7.96 16.56 4.03
N ARG A 138 -9.28 16.42 4.04
CA ARG A 138 -10.05 16.34 5.28
C ARG A 138 -10.04 14.95 5.91
N ALA A 139 -9.80 13.91 5.11
CA ALA A 139 -9.68 12.52 5.49
C ALA A 139 -8.98 11.72 4.38
N ILE A 140 -8.55 10.51 4.71
CA ILE A 140 -8.00 9.54 3.77
C ILE A 140 -8.96 8.35 3.69
N VAL A 141 -9.44 8.05 2.49
CA VAL A 141 -10.25 6.85 2.21
C VAL A 141 -9.35 5.83 1.52
N VAL A 142 -9.25 4.62 2.07
CA VAL A 142 -8.36 3.57 1.58
C VAL A 142 -9.16 2.34 1.20
N LEU A 143 -8.96 1.87 -0.03
CA LEU A 143 -9.45 0.56 -0.45
C LEU A 143 -8.29 -0.44 -0.24
N SER A 144 -8.45 -1.38 0.69
CA SER A 144 -7.36 -2.32 1.04
C SER A 144 -7.52 -3.67 0.35
N ALA A 145 -6.44 -4.16 -0.26
CA ALA A 145 -6.34 -5.49 -0.86
C ALA A 145 -6.27 -6.62 0.19
N HIS A 146 -5.96 -6.31 1.44
CA HIS A 146 -5.95 -7.30 2.53
C HIS A 146 -7.33 -7.50 3.15
N TRP A 147 -8.36 -6.84 2.60
CA TRP A 147 -9.71 -6.98 3.09
C TRP A 147 -10.67 -7.15 1.93
N GLU A 148 -10.94 -8.40 1.58
CA GLU A 148 -11.83 -8.79 0.50
C GLU A 148 -12.97 -9.66 1.03
N THR A 149 -14.22 -9.40 0.62
CA THR A 149 -15.33 -10.35 0.80
C THR A 149 -16.29 -10.31 -0.38
N GLU A 150 -17.14 -11.33 -0.49
CA GLU A 150 -18.28 -11.32 -1.40
C GLU A 150 -19.16 -10.08 -1.15
N GLY A 151 -19.53 -9.40 -2.22
CA GLY A 151 -20.36 -8.19 -2.19
C GLY A 151 -19.62 -6.87 -1.91
N GLY A 152 -18.42 -6.88 -1.31
CA GLY A 152 -17.64 -5.67 -1.02
C GLY A 152 -18.37 -4.56 -0.25
N GLY A 153 -17.79 -3.34 -0.25
CA GLY A 153 -18.49 -2.12 0.20
C GLY A 153 -18.62 -1.94 1.72
N VAL A 154 -17.89 -2.73 2.51
CA VAL A 154 -17.85 -2.54 3.97
C VAL A 154 -16.91 -1.38 4.30
N VAL A 155 -17.43 -0.36 4.98
CA VAL A 155 -16.73 0.89 5.32
C VAL A 155 -16.54 0.99 6.82
N THR A 156 -15.33 1.31 7.29
CA THR A 156 -15.01 1.34 8.72
C THR A 156 -15.66 2.52 9.45
N ASP A 157 -16.33 2.22 10.57
CA ASP A 157 -16.79 3.18 11.57
C ASP A 157 -16.40 2.67 12.98
N TYR A 158 -15.17 2.96 13.39
CA TYR A 158 -14.60 2.47 14.65
C TYR A 158 -14.72 3.48 15.81
N GLY A 159 -15.32 4.64 15.56
CA GLY A 159 -15.37 5.75 16.50
C GLY A 159 -14.04 6.52 16.57
N ASP A 160 -13.63 6.87 17.79
CA ASP A 160 -12.54 7.83 18.01
C ASP A 160 -11.14 7.27 17.74
N GLU A 161 -10.95 5.95 17.85
CA GLU A 161 -9.65 5.31 17.60
C GLU A 161 -9.83 4.04 16.77
N ASN A 162 -9.12 3.98 15.65
CA ASN A 162 -9.08 2.83 14.77
C ASN A 162 -8.14 1.76 15.36
N PRO A 163 -8.62 0.56 15.69
CA PRO A 163 -7.77 -0.53 16.14
C PRO A 163 -6.92 -1.08 14.98
N LEU A 164 -5.74 -1.62 15.29
CA LEU A 164 -4.89 -2.30 14.30
C LEU A 164 -5.17 -3.80 14.30
N LEU A 165 -5.20 -4.39 13.11
CA LEU A 165 -5.25 -5.83 12.88
C LEU A 165 -3.94 -6.28 12.23
N PHE A 166 -3.24 -7.22 12.88
CA PHE A 166 -2.04 -7.83 12.31
C PHE A 166 -2.43 -9.06 11.49
N ASP A 167 -2.78 -8.84 10.23
CA ASP A 167 -3.16 -9.81 9.19
C ASP A 167 -1.96 -10.56 8.58
N TYR A 168 -0.92 -10.78 9.38
CA TYR A 168 0.30 -11.47 8.96
C TYR A 168 0.87 -12.39 10.06
N TYR A 169 1.58 -13.43 9.64
CA TYR A 169 2.09 -14.49 10.50
C TYR A 169 3.57 -14.80 10.24
N GLY A 170 4.27 -15.33 11.26
CA GLY A 170 5.67 -15.77 11.13
C GLY A 170 6.71 -14.65 11.23
N PHE A 171 6.29 -13.44 11.60
CA PHE A 171 7.17 -12.29 11.77
C PHE A 171 7.72 -12.17 13.21
N PRO A 172 8.81 -11.39 13.42
CA PRO A 172 9.32 -11.09 14.76
C PRO A 172 8.26 -10.47 15.67
N LYS A 173 8.37 -10.74 16.99
CA LYS A 173 7.40 -10.33 18.00
C LYS A 173 7.17 -8.81 18.00
N GLU A 174 8.23 -8.06 17.74
CA GLU A 174 8.27 -6.61 17.74
C GLU A 174 7.31 -5.99 16.71
N LEU A 175 7.02 -6.71 15.61
CA LEU A 175 6.03 -6.24 14.63
C LEU A 175 4.59 -6.34 15.13
N TYR A 176 4.31 -7.26 16.05
CA TYR A 176 3.01 -7.38 16.70
C TYR A 176 2.83 -6.40 17.87
N GLU A 177 3.87 -5.64 18.21
CA GLU A 177 3.86 -4.62 19.27
C GLU A 177 3.79 -3.19 18.69
N VAL A 178 3.73 -3.08 17.35
CA VAL A 178 3.66 -1.80 16.66
C VAL A 178 2.37 -1.07 16.99
N THR A 179 2.50 0.21 17.31
CA THR A 179 1.37 1.13 17.46
C THR A 179 1.33 2.15 16.32
N PHE A 180 0.13 2.50 15.89
CA PHE A 180 -0.18 3.60 14.99
C PHE A 180 -1.55 4.15 15.36
N LYS A 181 -1.62 5.43 15.73
CA LYS A 181 -2.84 6.08 16.14
C LYS A 181 -3.54 6.68 14.92
N SER A 182 -4.82 6.41 14.79
CA SER A 182 -5.68 7.10 13.84
C SER A 182 -7.11 7.08 14.32
N ARG A 183 -7.92 8.00 13.80
CA ARG A 183 -9.35 8.10 14.11
C ARG A 183 -10.20 7.86 12.88
N GLY A 184 -11.44 7.40 13.10
CA GLY A 184 -12.46 7.42 12.06
C GLY A 184 -13.11 8.81 11.94
N ASP A 185 -14.02 8.94 10.98
CA ASP A 185 -14.99 10.04 10.91
C ASP A 185 -16.30 9.46 10.38
N LYS A 186 -17.30 9.38 11.26
CA LYS A 186 -18.58 8.73 10.95
C LYS A 186 -19.32 9.43 9.82
N ALA A 187 -19.29 10.76 9.76
CA ALA A 187 -19.98 11.51 8.71
C ALA A 187 -19.31 11.27 7.34
N ILE A 188 -17.99 11.18 7.31
CA ILE A 188 -17.25 10.83 6.10
C ILE A 188 -17.50 9.38 5.72
N ALA A 189 -17.49 8.45 6.67
CA ALA A 189 -17.78 7.03 6.41
C ALA A 189 -19.19 6.82 5.83
N GLU A 190 -20.20 7.51 6.38
CA GLU A 190 -21.57 7.52 5.84
C GLU A 190 -21.62 8.07 4.41
N ARG A 191 -20.87 9.15 4.13
CA ARG A 191 -20.76 9.68 2.77
C ARG A 191 -20.10 8.68 1.82
N VAL A 192 -19.06 7.97 2.25
CA VAL A 192 -18.41 6.93 1.44
C VAL A 192 -19.41 5.82 1.12
N VAL A 193 -20.18 5.33 2.11
CA VAL A 193 -21.25 4.34 1.88
C VAL A 193 -22.24 4.84 0.82
N GLN A 194 -22.69 6.10 0.93
CA GLN A 194 -23.61 6.68 -0.05
C GLN A 194 -23.02 6.69 -1.46
N VAL A 195 -21.78 7.12 -1.62
CA VAL A 195 -21.11 7.16 -2.94
C VAL A 195 -20.94 5.76 -3.52
N LEU A 196 -20.60 4.76 -2.70
CA LEU A 196 -20.50 3.37 -3.15
C LEU A 196 -21.84 2.83 -3.66
N LYS A 197 -22.95 3.15 -2.97
CA LYS A 197 -24.31 2.79 -3.44
C LYS A 197 -24.67 3.50 -4.73
N GLU A 198 -24.42 4.81 -4.83
CA GLU A 198 -24.60 5.58 -6.07
C GLU A 198 -23.78 4.99 -7.23
N GLY A 199 -22.63 4.38 -6.93
CA GLY A 199 -21.78 3.64 -7.87
C GLY A 199 -22.19 2.19 -8.13
N GLY A 200 -23.34 1.72 -7.63
CA GLY A 200 -23.88 0.38 -7.87
C GLY A 200 -23.46 -0.71 -6.88
N ILE A 201 -22.78 -0.36 -5.79
CA ILE A 201 -22.44 -1.29 -4.70
C ILE A 201 -23.54 -1.20 -3.64
N GLU A 202 -24.68 -1.82 -3.92
CA GLU A 202 -25.88 -1.77 -3.05
C GLU A 202 -25.66 -2.35 -1.65
N SER A 203 -24.75 -3.32 -1.53
CA SER A 203 -24.32 -3.95 -0.28
C SER A 203 -23.55 -3.01 0.66
N ALA A 204 -23.16 -1.82 0.20
CA ALA A 204 -22.29 -0.94 0.97
C ALA A 204 -22.92 -0.56 2.31
N ARG A 205 -22.13 -0.68 3.39
CA ARG A 205 -22.57 -0.41 4.76
C ARG A 205 -21.41 -0.09 5.66
N LEU A 206 -21.73 0.51 6.81
CA LEU A 206 -20.76 0.65 7.89
C LEU A 206 -20.49 -0.69 8.58
N THR A 207 -19.28 -0.84 9.09
CA THR A 207 -18.91 -1.87 10.07
C THR A 207 -18.35 -1.21 11.32
N ASN A 208 -18.68 -1.77 12.47
CA ASN A 208 -18.17 -1.31 13.75
C ASN A 208 -17.02 -2.21 14.25
N LYS A 209 -16.33 -1.75 15.29
CA LYS A 209 -15.17 -2.44 15.85
C LYS A 209 -15.49 -3.80 16.51
N LEU A 210 -16.76 -4.13 16.75
CA LEU A 210 -17.20 -5.38 17.38
C LEU A 210 -17.58 -6.45 16.36
N GLU A 211 -17.68 -6.11 15.07
CA GLU A 211 -17.97 -7.10 14.03
C GLU A 211 -16.82 -8.11 13.94
N PRO A 212 -17.08 -9.42 13.81
CA PRO A 212 -16.00 -10.39 13.66
C PRO A 212 -15.28 -10.21 12.32
N ARG A 213 -13.95 -10.27 12.36
CA ARG A 213 -13.10 -10.27 11.14
C ARG A 213 -12.88 -11.67 10.56
N GLY A 214 -13.02 -12.71 11.38
CA GLY A 214 -12.63 -14.08 11.07
C GLY A 214 -11.21 -14.40 11.58
N GLU A 215 -10.57 -15.42 11.00
CA GLU A 215 -9.19 -15.85 11.36
C GLU A 215 -8.10 -15.08 10.59
N ASP A 216 -8.47 -13.95 9.99
CA ASP A 216 -7.69 -13.11 9.08
C ASP A 216 -6.63 -12.24 9.80
N GLY A 217 -6.30 -12.52 11.06
CA GLY A 217 -5.23 -11.78 11.76
C GLY A 217 -5.17 -11.98 13.27
N ARG A 218 -4.23 -11.26 13.90
CA ARG A 218 -4.02 -11.19 15.36
C ARG A 218 -4.10 -9.74 15.86
N GLY A 219 -4.08 -9.57 17.18
CA GLY A 219 -4.00 -8.26 17.84
C GLY A 219 -5.37 -7.67 18.19
N PHE A 220 -6.28 -7.61 17.23
CA PHE A 220 -7.65 -7.16 17.45
C PHE A 220 -8.65 -8.21 16.98
N MET A 221 -9.73 -8.42 17.74
CA MET A 221 -10.74 -9.45 17.43
C MET A 221 -11.78 -8.99 16.40
N GLY A 222 -11.86 -7.68 16.16
CA GLY A 222 -12.71 -7.10 15.15
C GLY A 222 -11.95 -6.74 13.87
N PRO A 223 -12.57 -5.99 12.95
CA PRO A 223 -12.04 -5.81 11.61
C PRO A 223 -10.71 -5.06 11.54
N GLY A 224 -10.52 -4.00 12.33
CA GLY A 224 -9.30 -3.21 12.41
C GLY A 224 -8.77 -2.66 11.08
N LEU A 225 -7.73 -1.83 11.17
CA LEU A 225 -6.91 -1.48 10.02
C LEU A 225 -5.88 -2.58 9.79
N ASP A 226 -5.87 -3.14 8.59
CA ASP A 226 -4.88 -4.16 8.20
C ASP A 226 -3.51 -3.54 7.89
N HIS A 227 -2.47 -4.38 7.78
CA HIS A 227 -1.11 -3.91 7.54
C HIS A 227 -0.95 -3.20 6.20
N GLY A 228 -1.80 -3.53 5.24
CA GLY A 228 -1.93 -2.83 3.97
C GLY A 228 -2.11 -1.33 4.14
N VAL A 229 -2.81 -0.95 5.22
CA VAL A 229 -3.14 0.43 5.56
C VAL A 229 -2.19 1.02 6.60
N PHE A 230 -2.02 0.36 7.75
CA PHE A 230 -1.29 0.99 8.86
C PHE A 230 0.23 1.02 8.65
N VAL A 231 0.83 0.07 7.90
CA VAL A 231 2.28 0.06 7.67
C VAL A 231 2.71 1.25 6.82
N PRO A 232 2.13 1.51 5.64
CA PRO A 232 2.51 2.68 4.86
C PRO A 232 2.21 4.00 5.58
N PHE A 233 1.08 4.08 6.28
CA PHE A 233 0.71 5.29 7.01
C PHE A 233 1.58 5.55 8.23
N LYS A 234 2.06 4.52 8.91
CA LYS A 234 3.09 4.67 9.93
C LYS A 234 4.38 5.26 9.37
N LEU A 235 4.73 4.93 8.12
CA LEU A 235 5.92 5.49 7.47
C LEU A 235 5.69 6.93 6.96
N MET A 236 4.49 7.22 6.45
CA MET A 236 4.10 8.55 5.98
C MET A 236 3.93 9.57 7.11
N PHE A 237 3.36 9.14 8.24
CA PHE A 237 2.87 10.02 9.32
C PHE A 237 3.47 9.69 10.68
N ASN A 238 4.52 8.87 10.73
CA ASN A 238 5.12 8.39 11.97
C ASN A 238 4.13 7.60 12.83
N ASN A 239 3.83 8.03 14.05
CA ASN A 239 3.00 7.25 14.97
C ASN A 239 1.52 7.65 14.96
N GLU A 240 1.13 8.71 14.24
CA GLU A 240 -0.23 9.24 14.29
C GLU A 240 -0.66 9.85 12.96
N ALA A 241 -1.85 9.48 12.47
CA ALA A 241 -2.43 10.07 11.28
C ALA A 241 -2.89 11.52 11.54
N PRO A 242 -2.57 12.48 10.65
CA PRO A 242 -2.96 13.88 10.85
C PRO A 242 -4.46 14.11 10.58
N VAL A 243 -5.12 13.18 9.89
CA VAL A 243 -6.52 13.27 9.46
C VAL A 243 -7.21 11.90 9.66
N PRO A 244 -8.55 11.87 9.74
CA PRO A 244 -9.29 10.62 9.82
C PRO A 244 -8.95 9.65 8.69
N ILE A 245 -8.88 8.37 9.01
CA ILE A 245 -8.70 7.27 8.05
C ILE A 245 -9.96 6.43 8.03
N ILE A 246 -10.49 6.21 6.83
CA ILE A 246 -11.64 5.36 6.56
C ILE A 246 -11.15 4.26 5.62
N GLN A 247 -11.17 3.03 6.11
CA GLN A 247 -10.85 1.87 5.27
C GLN A 247 -12.14 1.32 4.65
N VAL A 248 -12.02 0.86 3.42
CA VAL A 248 -13.07 0.25 2.62
C VAL A 248 -12.61 -1.13 2.20
N ARG A 249 -13.44 -2.12 2.46
CA ARG A 249 -13.27 -3.51 2.03
C ARG A 249 -13.56 -3.64 0.53
N LEU A 250 -12.69 -4.33 -0.19
CA LEU A 250 -12.87 -4.65 -1.61
C LEU A 250 -13.87 -5.79 -1.83
N ALA A 251 -14.51 -5.79 -3.00
CA ALA A 251 -15.32 -6.91 -3.46
C ALA A 251 -14.41 -7.98 -4.08
N SER A 252 -14.52 -9.23 -3.63
CA SER A 252 -13.73 -10.36 -4.15
C SER A 252 -13.96 -10.66 -5.64
N SER A 253 -15.02 -10.10 -6.24
CA SER A 253 -15.42 -10.33 -7.64
C SER A 253 -15.10 -9.18 -8.60
N SER A 254 -14.41 -8.13 -8.17
CA SER A 254 -14.23 -6.92 -9.00
C SER A 254 -12.77 -6.62 -9.30
N ILE A 255 -12.35 -7.00 -10.51
CA ILE A 255 -11.34 -6.25 -11.28
C ILE A 255 -11.84 -4.80 -11.36
N PHE A 256 -11.05 -3.88 -10.79
CA PHE A 256 -11.17 -2.42 -10.78
C PHE A 256 -12.39 -1.81 -11.51
N VAL A 257 -13.36 -1.32 -10.73
CA VAL A 257 -14.31 -0.30 -11.21
C VAL A 257 -13.84 1.06 -10.68
N SER A 258 -13.33 1.88 -11.58
CA SER A 258 -12.96 3.28 -11.31
C SER A 258 -14.19 4.07 -10.85
N SER A 259 -14.10 4.76 -9.72
CA SER A 259 -15.05 5.81 -9.35
C SER A 259 -14.33 7.03 -8.76
N THR A 260 -14.61 8.18 -9.37
CA THR A 260 -14.12 9.51 -9.00
C THR A 260 -14.90 10.03 -7.80
N LEU A 261 -14.21 10.48 -6.74
CA LEU A 261 -14.85 11.16 -5.61
C LEU A 261 -14.87 12.69 -5.84
N VAL A 262 -16.08 13.23 -5.81
CA VAL A 262 -16.41 14.67 -5.97
C VAL A 262 -16.12 15.42 -4.67
N SER A 263 -15.48 16.58 -4.78
CA SER A 263 -15.35 17.57 -3.70
C SER A 263 -16.56 18.50 -3.65
N ARG A 264 -16.89 18.99 -2.45
CA ARG A 264 -17.46 20.32 -2.26
C ARG A 264 -16.49 21.13 -1.42
#